data_AF-A0A2P5TR49-F1
#
_entry.id   AF-A0A2P5TR49-F1
#
_cell.length_a   1.000
_cell.length_b   1.000
_cell.length_c   1.000
_cell.angle_alpha   90.00
_cell.angle_beta   90.00
_cell.angle_gamma   90.00
#
_symmetry.space_group_name_H-M   'P 1'
#
loop_
_entity.id
_entity.type
_entity.pdbx_description
1 polymer ?
#
loop_
_entity_poly.entity_id
_entity_poly.type
_entity_poly.pdbx_seq_one_letter_code
_entity_poly.pdbx_strand_id
1 'polypeptide(L)'
;MQSKMTRKLLCLILFLDIVAISGCSLRHNIPSSPTDSAVNQNSQKALSSDLNAYLSSTTNVSSISLTHSPWGSNVLVLAQQPYFAASGRTCRELTITSTTGTISYTIVCQVDHGSWNTVRPVTRLLHH
;
A
#
# COMPACT_ATOMS: atom_id res chain seq x y z
N MET A 1 -16.53 41.98 -45.45
CA MET A 1 -15.29 41.18 -45.60
C MET A 1 -14.44 41.22 -44.31
N GLN A 2 -14.94 40.72 -43.16
CA GLN A 2 -14.24 40.85 -41.85
C GLN A 2 -14.22 39.54 -41.02
N SER A 3 -14.94 38.49 -41.44
CA SER A 3 -15.08 37.23 -40.67
C SER A 3 -13.88 36.27 -40.75
N LYS A 4 -12.94 36.48 -41.68
CA LYS A 4 -11.83 35.54 -41.92
C LYS A 4 -10.65 35.69 -40.95
N MET A 5 -10.52 36.86 -40.30
CA MET A 5 -9.31 37.21 -39.53
C MET A 5 -9.38 36.73 -38.07
N THR A 6 -10.58 36.67 -37.48
CA THR A 6 -10.81 36.14 -36.13
C THR A 6 -10.67 34.63 -36.03
N ARG A 7 -10.99 33.90 -37.11
CA ARG A 7 -10.87 32.43 -37.17
C ARG A 7 -9.42 31.95 -37.22
N LYS A 8 -8.53 32.73 -37.85
CA LYS A 8 -7.08 32.45 -37.86
C LYS A 8 -6.43 32.75 -36.50
N LEU A 9 -6.87 33.80 -35.82
CA LEU A 9 -6.40 34.16 -34.48
C LEU A 9 -6.82 33.11 -33.43
N LEU A 10 -8.04 32.60 -33.53
CA LEU A 10 -8.55 31.55 -32.64
C LEU A 10 -7.80 30.21 -32.80
N CYS A 11 -7.47 29.81 -34.03
CA CYS A 11 -6.69 28.59 -34.28
C CYS A 11 -5.24 28.71 -33.79
N LEU A 12 -4.65 29.90 -33.81
CA LEU A 12 -3.28 30.13 -33.36
C LEU A 12 -3.16 30.06 -31.83
N ILE A 13 -4.19 30.51 -31.11
CA ILE A 13 -4.28 30.37 -29.64
C ILE A 13 -4.45 28.89 -29.25
N LEU A 14 -5.27 28.13 -29.98
CA LEU A 14 -5.54 26.70 -29.69
C LEU A 14 -4.32 25.79 -29.92
N PHE A 15 -3.38 26.18 -30.79
CA PHE A 15 -2.13 25.44 -31.01
C PHE A 15 -1.04 25.73 -29.97
N LEU A 16 -1.14 26.84 -29.22
CA LEU A 16 -0.09 27.26 -28.29
C LEU A 16 -0.12 26.48 -26.96
N ASP A 17 -1.25 25.87 -26.60
CA ASP A 17 -1.44 25.14 -25.34
C ASP A 17 -0.90 23.69 -25.34
N ILE A 18 -0.50 23.14 -26.50
CA ILE A 18 -0.10 21.72 -26.60
C ILE A 18 1.36 21.48 -26.16
N VAL A 19 2.18 22.51 -25.98
CA VAL A 19 3.64 22.36 -25.79
C VAL A 19 4.10 22.35 -24.33
N ALA A 20 3.22 22.57 -23.35
CA ALA A 20 3.66 22.78 -21.95
C ALA A 20 3.49 21.57 -21.00
N ILE A 21 3.50 20.33 -21.48
CA ILE A 21 3.56 19.14 -20.61
C ILE A 21 4.72 18.22 -21.01
N SER A 22 5.94 18.78 -21.09
CA SER A 22 7.16 17.98 -20.93
C SER A 22 7.46 17.87 -19.43
N GLY A 23 6.76 16.96 -18.75
CA GLY A 23 7.19 16.53 -17.42
C GLY A 23 8.54 15.82 -17.55
N CYS A 24 9.57 16.29 -16.84
CA CYS A 24 10.86 15.63 -16.78
C CYS A 24 10.70 14.22 -16.18
N SER A 25 10.67 13.18 -17.02
CA SER A 25 11.06 11.85 -16.57
C SER A 25 12.58 11.82 -16.48
N LEU A 26 13.14 12.33 -15.39
CA LEU A 26 14.57 12.20 -15.10
C LEU A 26 14.83 10.71 -14.77
N ARG A 27 15.09 9.89 -15.79
CA ARG A 27 15.64 8.53 -15.58
C ARG A 27 17.12 8.68 -15.22
N HIS A 28 17.37 8.72 -13.93
CA HIS A 28 18.72 8.70 -13.38
C HIS A 28 19.32 7.30 -13.56
N ASN A 29 20.05 7.10 -14.65
CA ASN A 29 20.86 5.89 -14.86
C ASN A 29 22.25 6.16 -14.28
N ILE A 30 22.42 5.96 -12.97
CA ILE A 30 23.74 6.00 -12.32
C ILE A 30 24.47 4.70 -12.66
N PRO A 31 25.66 4.75 -13.25
CA PRO A 31 26.55 3.59 -13.32
C PRO A 31 27.02 3.26 -11.89
N SER A 32 26.62 2.10 -11.41
CA SER A 32 27.21 1.29 -10.32
C SER A 32 28.42 1.91 -9.59
N SER A 33 28.18 2.39 -8.36
CA SER A 33 29.16 2.41 -7.28
C SER A 33 28.48 1.92 -5.99
N PRO A 34 29.15 1.07 -5.19
CA PRO A 34 28.53 0.32 -4.11
C PRO A 34 28.48 1.18 -2.85
N THR A 35 27.42 1.98 -2.70
CA THR A 35 27.15 2.67 -1.44
C THR A 35 25.64 2.83 -1.25
N ASP A 36 25.09 1.87 -0.51
CA ASP A 36 23.95 2.01 0.39
C ASP A 36 22.90 3.07 0.05
N SER A 37 22.04 2.75 -0.91
CA SER A 37 20.65 3.21 -0.92
C SER A 37 19.82 2.23 -1.73
N ALA A 38 19.81 0.97 -1.30
CA ALA A 38 18.63 0.16 -1.52
C ALA A 38 17.47 0.93 -0.88
N VAL A 39 16.55 1.46 -1.69
CA VAL A 39 15.16 1.60 -1.24
C VAL A 39 14.80 0.19 -0.80
N ASN A 40 14.90 0.01 0.50
CA ASN A 40 14.61 -1.21 1.18
C ASN A 40 13.14 -1.46 0.86
N GLN A 41 12.87 -2.31 -0.14
CA GLN A 41 11.65 -3.10 -0.33
C GLN A 41 11.50 -4.05 0.87
N ASN A 42 11.74 -3.52 2.07
CA ASN A 42 11.99 -4.26 3.26
C ASN A 42 10.63 -4.56 3.87
N SER A 43 10.35 -5.85 3.89
CA SER A 43 9.38 -6.47 4.78
C SER A 43 7.90 -6.36 4.40
N GLN A 44 7.56 -6.48 3.12
CA GLN A 44 6.24 -7.08 2.81
C GLN A 44 6.33 -8.57 3.14
N LYS A 45 6.22 -8.91 4.43
CA LYS A 45 6.42 -10.27 4.91
C LYS A 45 5.19 -11.09 4.51
N ALA A 46 5.39 -12.03 3.59
CA ALA A 46 4.35 -12.98 3.23
C ALA A 46 3.83 -13.66 4.50
N LEU A 47 2.52 -13.66 4.66
CA LEU A 47 1.85 -14.33 5.78
C LEU A 47 1.90 -15.84 5.55
N SER A 48 1.81 -16.62 6.63
CA SER A 48 1.67 -18.07 6.51
C SER A 48 0.40 -18.43 5.74
N SER A 49 0.39 -19.60 5.10
CA SER A 49 -0.78 -20.12 4.37
C SER A 49 -2.04 -20.12 5.23
N ASP A 50 -1.91 -20.54 6.48
CA ASP A 50 -3.03 -20.69 7.41
C ASP A 50 -3.63 -19.34 7.77
N LEU A 51 -2.78 -18.34 8.01
CA LEU A 51 -3.23 -16.98 8.30
C LEU A 51 -3.86 -16.34 7.05
N ASN A 52 -3.32 -16.60 5.86
CA ASN A 52 -3.92 -16.15 4.61
C ASN A 52 -5.33 -16.73 4.40
N ALA A 53 -5.47 -18.05 4.56
CA ALA A 53 -6.76 -18.73 4.44
C ALA A 53 -7.77 -18.19 5.46
N TYR A 54 -7.33 -18.02 6.71
CA TYR A 54 -8.16 -17.47 7.78
C TYR A 54 -8.63 -16.04 7.51
N LEU A 55 -7.74 -15.16 7.04
CA LEU A 55 -8.08 -13.77 6.71
C LEU A 55 -9.05 -13.67 5.54
N SER A 56 -8.96 -14.59 4.58
CA SER A 56 -9.84 -14.67 3.42
C SER A 56 -11.19 -15.30 3.72
N SER A 57 -11.28 -16.25 4.66
CA SER A 57 -12.56 -16.89 5.02
C SER A 57 -13.43 -16.04 5.93
N THR A 58 -12.82 -15.13 6.70
CA THR A 58 -13.53 -14.48 7.80
C THR A 58 -14.06 -13.11 7.40
N THR A 59 -15.37 -12.90 7.48
CA THR A 59 -15.99 -11.60 7.12
C THR A 59 -16.08 -10.63 8.30
N ASN A 60 -16.07 -11.14 9.53
CA ASN A 60 -16.29 -10.37 10.76
C ASN A 60 -15.04 -10.28 11.64
N VAL A 61 -15.18 -9.61 12.80
CA VAL A 61 -14.15 -9.62 13.85
C VAL A 61 -13.96 -11.06 14.35
N SER A 62 -12.72 -11.49 14.47
CA SER A 62 -12.40 -12.90 14.80
C SER A 62 -10.98 -13.05 15.32
N SER A 63 -10.71 -14.08 16.11
CA SER A 63 -9.35 -14.39 16.59
C SER A 63 -8.86 -15.79 16.24
N ILE A 64 -7.56 -15.91 15.99
CA ILE A 64 -6.85 -17.18 15.74
C ILE A 64 -5.57 -17.23 16.57
N SER A 65 -5.27 -18.39 17.15
CA SER A 65 -3.99 -18.66 17.79
C SER A 65 -3.03 -19.29 16.79
N LEU A 66 -1.82 -18.76 16.68
CA LEU A 66 -0.78 -19.23 15.76
C LEU A 66 0.45 -19.67 16.54
N THR A 67 0.82 -20.94 16.40
CA THR A 67 2.07 -21.48 16.98
C THR A 67 3.29 -20.84 16.33
N HIS A 68 3.24 -20.58 15.02
CA HIS A 68 4.31 -19.93 14.26
C HIS A 68 3.72 -18.77 13.46
N SER A 69 4.25 -17.57 13.67
CA SER A 69 3.81 -16.38 12.94
C SER A 69 4.97 -15.44 12.62
N PRO A 70 4.77 -14.49 11.70
CA PRO A 70 5.70 -13.41 11.46
C PRO A 70 6.07 -12.58 12.68
N TRP A 71 5.22 -12.55 13.70
CA TRP A 71 5.33 -11.74 14.93
C TRP A 71 5.81 -12.52 16.15
N GLY A 72 6.21 -13.78 15.96
CA GLY A 72 6.68 -14.66 17.04
C GLY A 72 5.88 -15.95 17.13
N SER A 73 6.24 -16.78 18.12
CA SER A 73 5.53 -18.02 18.40
C SER A 73 4.37 -17.80 19.36
N ASN A 74 3.35 -18.66 19.24
CA ASN A 74 2.18 -18.72 20.14
C ASN A 74 1.49 -17.36 20.34
N VAL A 75 1.19 -16.69 19.24
CA VAL A 75 0.52 -15.38 19.28
C VAL A 75 -0.99 -15.55 19.09
N LEU A 76 -1.78 -14.73 19.77
CA LEU A 76 -3.18 -14.54 19.48
C LEU A 76 -3.33 -13.37 18.50
N VAL A 77 -3.90 -13.62 17.34
CA VAL A 77 -4.19 -12.60 16.34
C VAL A 77 -5.68 -12.32 16.33
N LEU A 78 -6.06 -11.09 16.65
CA LEU A 78 -7.42 -10.58 16.48
C LEU A 78 -7.48 -9.79 15.17
N ALA A 79 -8.27 -10.28 14.22
CA ALA A 79 -8.53 -9.61 12.95
C ALA A 79 -9.82 -8.79 13.05
N GLN A 80 -9.73 -7.49 12.81
CA GLN A 80 -10.88 -6.58 12.71
C GLN A 80 -11.63 -6.78 11.39
N GLN A 81 -12.79 -6.14 11.22
CA GLN A 81 -13.53 -6.19 9.95
C GLN A 81 -12.70 -5.64 8.76
N PRO A 82 -12.87 -6.21 7.55
CA PRO A 82 -12.29 -5.64 6.33
C PRO A 82 -12.85 -4.27 5.99
N TYR A 83 -11.97 -3.39 5.53
CA TYR A 83 -12.30 -2.05 5.06
C TYR A 83 -11.59 -1.76 3.73
N PHE A 84 -12.17 -0.90 2.91
CA PHE A 84 -11.55 -0.47 1.65
C PHE A 84 -10.66 0.75 1.90
N ALA A 85 -9.34 0.59 1.70
CA ALA A 85 -8.38 1.66 1.94
C ALA A 85 -8.22 2.58 0.73
N ALA A 86 -7.69 3.79 0.97
CA ALA A 86 -7.38 4.76 -0.09
C ALA A 86 -6.38 4.26 -1.15
N SER A 87 -5.63 3.20 -0.83
CA SER A 87 -4.78 2.48 -1.79
C SER A 87 -5.56 1.67 -2.84
N GLY A 88 -6.89 1.62 -2.74
CA GLY A 88 -7.75 0.80 -3.61
C GLY A 88 -7.76 -0.69 -3.24
N ARG A 89 -7.24 -1.06 -2.07
CA ARG A 89 -7.13 -2.45 -1.62
C ARG A 89 -8.01 -2.68 -0.40
N THR A 90 -8.57 -3.89 -0.29
CA THR A 90 -9.20 -4.35 0.94
C THR A 90 -8.12 -4.56 1.99
N CYS A 91 -8.25 -3.90 3.13
CA CYS A 91 -7.31 -3.99 4.25
C CYS A 91 -8.04 -4.36 5.54
N ARG A 92 -7.27 -4.84 6.52
CA ARG A 92 -7.74 -5.23 7.84
C ARG A 92 -6.71 -4.85 8.87
N GLU A 93 -7.17 -4.37 10.01
CA GLU A 93 -6.33 -4.18 11.19
C GLU A 93 -6.20 -5.49 11.94
N LEU A 94 -4.99 -5.79 12.41
CA LEU A 94 -4.71 -6.91 13.29
C LEU A 94 -4.14 -6.40 14.61
N THR A 95 -4.65 -6.95 15.70
CA THR A 95 -4.03 -6.86 17.02
C THR A 95 -3.36 -8.19 17.32
N ILE A 96 -2.06 -8.17 17.57
CA ILE A 96 -1.28 -9.36 17.93
C ILE A 96 -0.91 -9.28 19.40
N THR A 97 -1.30 -10.29 20.15
CA THR A 97 -0.95 -10.47 21.56
C THR A 97 0.01 -11.65 21.69
N SER A 98 1.24 -11.40 22.16
CA SER A 98 2.20 -12.45 22.45
C SER A 98 1.91 -13.15 23.78
N THR A 99 2.56 -14.30 24.01
CA THR A 99 2.51 -15.00 25.32
C THR A 99 3.07 -14.18 26.47
N THR A 100 3.99 -13.24 26.19
CA THR A 100 4.53 -12.30 27.18
C THR A 100 3.57 -11.15 27.50
N GLY A 101 2.39 -11.11 26.88
CA GLY A 101 1.41 -10.04 27.02
C GLY A 101 1.72 -8.79 26.19
N THR A 102 2.75 -8.83 25.33
CA THR A 102 3.09 -7.71 24.45
C THR A 102 2.04 -7.58 23.36
N ILE A 103 1.45 -6.39 23.23
CA ILE A 103 0.45 -6.07 22.22
C ILE A 103 1.11 -5.27 21.11
N SER A 104 0.98 -5.74 19.88
CA SER A 104 1.37 -5.00 18.68
C SER A 104 0.19 -4.87 17.73
N TYR A 105 0.21 -3.85 16.89
CA TYR A 105 -0.84 -3.67 15.90
C TYR A 105 -0.23 -3.45 14.53
N THR A 106 -0.89 -4.01 13.54
CA THR A 106 -0.44 -3.99 12.15
C THR A 106 -1.64 -3.94 11.24
N ILE A 107 -1.39 -3.63 9.97
CA ILE A 107 -2.40 -3.63 8.93
C ILE A 107 -1.97 -4.66 7.90
N VAL A 108 -2.91 -5.47 7.45
CA VAL A 108 -2.73 -6.36 6.32
C VAL A 108 -3.67 -5.94 5.20
N CYS A 109 -3.18 -5.96 3.98
CA CYS A 109 -3.99 -5.65 2.81
C CYS A 109 -3.95 -6.82 1.82
N GLN A 110 -5.09 -7.09 1.20
CA GLN A 110 -5.25 -8.08 0.15
C GLN A 110 -4.47 -7.62 -1.09
N VAL A 111 -3.54 -8.44 -1.57
CA VAL A 111 -2.87 -8.32 -2.87
C VAL A 111 -3.59 -9.23 -3.88
N ASP A 112 -3.07 -9.29 -5.10
CA ASP A 112 -3.60 -10.12 -6.18
C ASP A 112 -3.86 -11.58 -5.75
N HIS A 113 -4.87 -12.18 -6.38
CA HIS A 113 -5.33 -13.56 -6.12
C HIS A 113 -5.79 -13.83 -4.68
N GLY A 114 -6.07 -12.79 -3.90
CA GLY A 114 -6.64 -12.93 -2.55
C GLY A 114 -5.65 -13.33 -1.47
N SER A 115 -4.36 -13.21 -1.74
CA SER A 115 -3.33 -13.28 -0.70
C SER A 115 -3.26 -11.98 0.09
N TRP A 116 -2.77 -12.03 1.32
CA TRP A 116 -2.66 -10.87 2.21
C TRP A 116 -1.19 -10.59 2.53
N ASN A 117 -0.88 -9.30 2.68
CA ASN A 117 0.46 -8.82 2.96
C ASN A 117 0.43 -7.74 4.03
N THR A 118 1.40 -7.77 4.94
CA THR A 118 1.59 -6.71 5.94
C THR A 118 1.98 -5.40 5.27
N VAL A 119 1.38 -4.30 5.71
CA VAL A 119 1.73 -2.95 5.25
C VAL A 119 2.11 -2.08 6.44
N ARG A 120 3.04 -1.13 6.20
CA ARG A 120 3.38 -0.12 7.20
C ARG A 120 2.26 0.93 7.26
N PRO A 121 1.64 1.17 8.42
CA PRO A 121 0.71 2.28 8.57
C PRO A 121 1.47 3.61 8.44
N VAL A 122 0.95 4.54 7.63
CA VAL A 122 1.58 5.85 7.38
C VAL A 122 1.15 6.89 8.42
N THR A 123 -0.05 6.77 8.96
CA THR A 123 -0.69 7.79 9.80
C THR A 123 -0.97 7.34 11.22
N ARG A 124 -0.35 6.26 11.70
CA ARG A 124 -0.57 5.85 13.09
C ARG A 124 0.05 6.86 14.05
N LEU A 125 -0.73 7.87 14.43
CA LEU A 125 -0.47 8.72 15.57
C LEU A 125 -0.47 7.81 16.80
N LEU A 126 0.66 7.77 17.50
CA LEU A 126 0.79 7.14 18.81
C LEU A 126 -0.26 7.77 19.73
N HIS A 127 -1.33 7.04 20.04
CA HIS A 127 -2.18 7.38 21.18
C HIS A 127 -1.48 6.80 22.41
N HIS A 128 -0.84 7.69 23.16
CA HIS A 128 -0.20 7.42 24.45
C HIS A 128 -1.20 7.70 25.58
#